data_AF-A0A1B6FS20-F1
#
_entry.id   AF-A0A1B6FS20-F1
#
_cell.length_a   1.000
_cell.length_b   1.000
_cell.length_c   1.000
_cell.angle_alpha   90.00
_cell.angle_beta   90.00
_cell.angle_gamma   90.00
#
_symmetry.space_group_name_H-M   'P 1'
#
loop_
_entity.id
_entity.type
_entity.pdbx_description
1 polymer ?
#
loop_
_entity_poly.entity_id
_entity_poly.type
_entity_poly.pdbx_seq_one_letter_code
_entity_poly.pdbx_strand_id
1 'polypeptide(L)'
;SQFLSNDNNKGRLISMLSEKLVQQGFEVRQALEDADTLIVNTAIQMAENFAKVIIIGEDTDLLIILTAKAPNSSNLYLMKPGKGPSQNMFYSPRYFNFSSPVKENILFLHA
;
A
#
# COMPACT_ATOMS: atom_id res chain seq x y z
N SER A 1 17.94 -2.20 13.94
CA SER A 1 17.85 -2.83 15.27
C SER A 1 18.36 -4.25 15.16
N GLN A 2 19.07 -4.77 16.17
CA GLN A 2 19.65 -6.13 16.13
C GLN A 2 18.57 -7.25 16.21
N PHE A 3 17.35 -6.89 16.62
CA PHE A 3 16.22 -7.81 16.69
C PHE A 3 15.72 -8.21 15.30
N LEU A 4 15.44 -7.24 14.42
CA LEU A 4 14.91 -7.48 13.08
C LEU A 4 15.96 -7.96 12.07
N SER A 5 17.25 -7.87 12.40
CA SER A 5 18.30 -8.47 11.56
C SER A 5 18.38 -10.00 11.69
N ASN A 6 17.70 -10.60 12.68
CA ASN A 6 17.65 -12.05 12.85
C ASN A 6 16.39 -12.63 12.17
N ASP A 7 16.57 -13.58 11.26
CA ASP A 7 15.46 -14.15 10.47
C ASP A 7 14.43 -14.90 11.32
N ASN A 8 14.87 -15.61 12.36
CA ASN A 8 13.95 -16.29 13.27
C ASN A 8 13.09 -15.29 14.05
N ASN A 9 13.67 -14.16 14.48
CA ASN A 9 12.93 -13.10 15.17
C ASN A 9 11.93 -12.41 14.23
N LYS A 10 12.32 -12.14 12.98
CA LYS A 10 11.40 -11.62 11.95
C LYS A 10 10.21 -12.55 11.74
N GLY A 11 10.48 -13.84 11.51
CA GLY A 11 9.43 -14.84 11.30
C GLY A 11 8.47 -14.96 12.49
N ARG A 12 9.01 -15.01 13.71
CA ARG A 12 8.19 -15.04 14.93
C ARG A 12 7.33 -13.79 15.11
N LEU A 13 7.90 -12.60 14.86
CA LEU A 13 7.16 -11.35 14.95
C LEU A 13 6.01 -11.31 13.93
N ILE A 14 6.29 -11.71 12.67
CA ILE A 14 5.29 -11.76 11.60
C ILE A 14 4.16 -12.73 11.96
N SER A 15 4.48 -13.94 12.44
CA SER A 15 3.47 -14.94 12.85
C SER A 15 2.60 -14.41 13.98
N MET A 16 3.23 -13.90 15.06
CA MET A 16 2.52 -13.38 16.22
C MET A 16 1.59 -12.22 15.85
N LEU A 17 2.06 -11.28 15.02
CA LEU A 17 1.25 -10.16 14.57
C LEU A 17 0.09 -10.61 13.67
N SER A 18 0.36 -11.53 12.74
CA SER A 18 -0.66 -12.08 11.83
C SER A 18 -1.77 -12.78 12.62
N GLU A 19 -1.41 -13.64 13.56
CA GLU A 19 -2.36 -14.33 14.44
C GLU A 19 -3.20 -13.34 15.25
N LYS A 20 -2.56 -12.30 15.80
CA LYS A 20 -3.27 -11.28 16.58
C LYS A 20 -4.28 -10.51 15.73
N LEU A 21 -3.93 -10.13 14.50
CA LEU A 21 -4.82 -9.41 13.59
C LEU A 21 -6.00 -10.29 13.16
N VAL A 22 -5.74 -11.56 12.82
CA VAL A 22 -6.81 -12.54 12.51
C VAL A 22 -7.76 -12.71 13.70
N GLN A 23 -7.24 -12.81 14.92
CA GLN A 23 -8.06 -12.87 16.14
C GLN A 23 -8.91 -11.62 16.38
N GLN A 24 -8.54 -10.46 15.83
CA GLN A 24 -9.35 -9.24 15.86
C GLN A 24 -10.32 -9.12 14.67
N GLY A 25 -10.40 -10.13 13.81
CA GLY A 25 -11.31 -10.19 12.66
C GLY A 25 -10.77 -9.55 11.38
N PHE A 26 -9.47 -9.23 11.32
CA PHE A 26 -8.85 -8.73 10.10
C PHE A 26 -8.41 -9.87 9.17
N GLU A 27 -8.57 -9.66 7.87
CA GLU A 27 -7.90 -10.50 6.87
C GLU A 27 -6.41 -10.12 6.82
N VAL A 28 -5.53 -11.11 6.84
CA VAL A 28 -4.07 -10.91 6.75
C VAL A 28 -3.56 -11.59 5.49
N ARG A 29 -2.79 -10.85 4.69
CA ARG A 29 -2.08 -11.35 3.51
C ARG A 29 -0.60 -11.07 3.68
N GLN A 30 0.25 -12.07 3.45
CA GLN A 30 1.71 -11.91 3.49
C GLN A 30 2.26 -11.92 2.06
N ALA A 31 3.15 -10.99 1.75
CA ALA A 31 3.90 -10.98 0.50
C ALA A 31 5.15 -11.88 0.62
N LEU A 32 5.54 -12.52 -0.48
CA LEU A 32 6.80 -13.29 -0.54
C LEU A 32 8.02 -12.37 -0.56
N GLU A 33 7.88 -11.21 -1.20
CA GLU A 33 8.93 -10.19 -1.36
C GLU A 33 8.38 -8.85 -0.86
N ASP A 34 8.37 -7.82 -1.72
CA ASP A 34 7.82 -6.52 -1.41
C ASP A 34 6.27 -6.55 -1.28
N ALA A 35 5.78 -5.84 -0.28
CA ALA A 35 4.36 -5.79 0.04
C ALA A 35 3.60 -4.74 -0.77
N ASP A 36 4.27 -3.74 -1.34
CA ASP A 36 3.60 -2.58 -1.94
C ASP A 36 2.75 -2.97 -3.13
N THR A 37 3.27 -3.86 -3.98
CA THR A 37 2.51 -4.40 -5.12
C THR A 37 1.30 -5.21 -4.67
N LEU A 38 1.43 -6.02 -3.61
CA LEU A 38 0.32 -6.81 -3.05
C LEU A 38 -0.77 -5.89 -2.47
N ILE A 39 -0.36 -4.83 -1.76
CA ILE A 39 -1.26 -3.84 -1.16
C ILE A 39 -2.05 -3.11 -2.26
N VAL A 40 -1.37 -2.57 -3.29
CA VAL A 40 -2.03 -1.82 -4.37
C VAL A 40 -2.96 -2.72 -5.19
N ASN A 41 -2.52 -3.92 -5.55
CA ASN A 41 -3.36 -4.87 -6.30
C ASN A 41 -4.62 -5.26 -5.49
N THR A 42 -4.46 -5.51 -4.20
CA THR A 42 -5.60 -5.81 -3.31
C THR A 42 -6.57 -4.62 -3.26
N ALA A 43 -6.08 -3.40 -3.15
CA ALA A 43 -6.92 -2.21 -3.13
C ALA A 43 -7.70 -2.05 -4.45
N ILE A 44 -7.06 -2.27 -5.60
CA ILE A 44 -7.72 -2.21 -6.93
C ILE A 44 -8.85 -3.22 -7.03
N GLN A 45 -8.63 -4.47 -6.60
CA GLN A 45 -9.68 -5.50 -6.57
C GLN A 45 -10.86 -5.11 -5.65
N MET A 46 -10.56 -4.55 -4.48
CA MET A 46 -11.59 -4.08 -3.55
C MET A 46 -12.37 -2.89 -4.13
N ALA A 47 -11.73 -2.03 -4.92
CA ALA A 47 -12.38 -0.85 -5.50
C ALA A 47 -13.57 -1.21 -6.42
N GLU A 48 -13.61 -2.43 -6.97
CA GLU A 48 -14.75 -2.92 -7.76
C GLU A 48 -16.02 -3.11 -6.92
N ASN A 49 -15.87 -3.40 -5.62
CA ASN A 49 -16.97 -3.82 -4.75
C ASN A 49 -17.34 -2.79 -3.68
N PHE A 50 -16.47 -1.81 -3.43
CA PHE A 50 -16.67 -0.81 -2.39
C PHE A 50 -16.77 0.59 -2.99
N ALA A 51 -17.53 1.48 -2.36
CA ALA A 51 -17.65 2.88 -2.81
C ALA A 51 -16.38 3.70 -2.52
N LYS A 52 -15.53 3.25 -1.58
CA LYS A 52 -14.27 3.90 -1.19
C LYS A 52 -13.30 2.87 -0.64
N VAL A 53 -12.06 2.91 -1.11
CA VAL A 53 -10.95 2.08 -0.59
C VAL A 53 -9.78 2.99 -0.23
N ILE A 54 -9.20 2.77 0.95
CA ILE A 54 -8.10 3.57 1.50
C ILE A 54 -6.90 2.65 1.77
N ILE A 55 -5.79 2.92 1.09
CA ILE A 55 -4.48 2.35 1.41
C ILE A 55 -3.87 3.21 2.51
N ILE A 56 -3.31 2.60 3.56
CA ILE A 56 -2.64 3.32 4.64
C ILE A 56 -1.16 2.94 4.60
N GLY A 57 -0.29 3.93 4.43
CA GLY A 57 1.15 3.68 4.37
C GLY A 57 1.96 4.97 4.24
N GLU A 58 3.21 4.93 4.68
CA GLU A 58 4.13 6.06 4.53
C GLU A 58 5.00 5.98 3.28
N ASP A 59 5.12 4.80 2.69
CA ASP A 59 6.00 4.54 1.55
C ASP A 59 5.57 5.34 0.31
N THR A 60 6.55 5.90 -0.39
CA THR A 60 6.30 6.64 -1.63
C THR A 60 6.02 5.68 -2.78
N ASP A 61 6.54 4.45 -2.70
CA ASP A 61 6.42 3.44 -3.74
C ASP A 61 4.96 3.00 -3.88
N LEU A 62 4.21 2.96 -2.77
CA LEU A 62 2.75 2.81 -2.76
C LEU A 62 2.04 3.85 -3.64
N LEU A 63 2.47 5.12 -3.59
CA LEU A 63 1.85 6.19 -4.39
C LEU A 63 2.21 6.06 -5.87
N ILE A 64 3.45 5.70 -6.17
CA ILE A 64 3.95 5.52 -7.54
C ILE A 64 3.22 4.34 -8.20
N ILE A 65 3.19 3.19 -7.53
CA ILE A 65 2.51 1.98 -8.00
C ILE A 65 1.01 2.23 -8.12
N LEU A 66 0.38 2.90 -7.14
CA LEU A 66 -1.03 3.26 -7.22
C LEU A 66 -1.31 4.16 -8.42
N THR A 67 -0.47 5.16 -8.69
CA THR A 67 -0.66 6.08 -9.82
C THR A 67 -0.50 5.39 -11.18
N ALA A 68 0.44 4.44 -11.26
CA ALA A 68 0.68 3.66 -12.47
C ALA A 68 -0.46 2.66 -12.77
N LYS A 69 -1.01 2.02 -11.72
CA LYS A 69 -1.92 0.87 -11.85
C LYS A 69 -3.39 1.21 -11.65
N ALA A 70 -3.72 2.28 -10.92
CA ALA A 70 -5.10 2.61 -10.63
C ALA A 70 -5.85 3.06 -11.90
N PRO A 71 -7.07 2.55 -12.13
CA PRO A 71 -7.95 3.07 -13.16
C PRO A 71 -8.23 4.57 -12.95
N ASN A 72 -8.37 5.32 -14.05
CA ASN A 72 -8.64 6.77 -14.01
C ASN A 72 -9.93 7.13 -13.23
N SER A 73 -10.91 6.21 -13.17
CA SER A 73 -12.17 6.35 -12.45
C SER A 73 -12.15 5.80 -11.02
N SER A 74 -11.00 5.39 -10.48
CA SER A 74 -10.95 4.67 -9.21
C SER A 74 -11.34 5.53 -8.00
N ASN A 75 -12.05 4.91 -7.08
CA ASN A 75 -12.43 5.36 -5.73
C ASN A 75 -11.34 5.01 -4.69
N LEU A 76 -10.08 5.05 -5.14
CA LEU A 76 -8.89 4.70 -4.39
C LEU A 76 -8.22 5.95 -3.82
N TYR A 77 -7.74 5.82 -2.58
CA TYR A 77 -7.01 6.87 -1.88
C TYR A 77 -5.84 6.27 -1.12
N LEU A 78 -4.69 6.95 -1.12
CA LEU A 78 -3.60 6.68 -0.20
C LEU A 78 -3.67 7.67 0.95
N MET A 79 -3.73 7.17 2.19
CA MET A 79 -3.58 7.96 3.41
C MET A 79 -2.17 7.76 3.95
N LYS A 80 -1.38 8.83 3.97
CA LYS A 80 -0.11 8.90 4.69
C LYS A 80 -0.39 9.36 6.13
N PRO A 81 -0.11 8.54 7.15
CA PRO A 81 -0.25 8.95 8.55
C PRO A 81 0.63 10.16 8.86
N GLY A 82 0.09 11.10 9.63
CA GLY A 82 0.86 12.24 10.13
C GLY A 82 1.87 11.81 11.20
N LYS A 83 3.00 12.54 11.30
CA LYS A 83 3.97 12.35 12.38
C LYS A 83 3.78 13.42 13.45
N GLY A 84 3.65 12.98 14.70
CA GLY A 84 3.46 13.86 15.86
C GLY A 84 2.17 14.70 15.73
N PRO A 85 2.24 16.05 15.77
CA PRO A 85 1.08 16.93 15.67
C PRO A 85 0.56 17.09 14.22
N SER A 86 1.24 16.51 13.24
CA SER A 86 0.87 16.65 11.82
C SER A 86 -0.41 15.89 11.51
N GLN A 87 -1.25 16.43 10.63
CA GLN A 87 -2.46 15.75 10.17
C GLN A 87 -2.14 14.64 9.16
N ASN A 88 -3.06 13.69 9.01
CA ASN A 88 -2.99 12.69 7.96
C ASN A 88 -3.15 13.35 6.58
N MET A 89 -2.31 12.95 5.62
CA MET A 89 -2.39 13.42 4.25
C MET A 89 -3.10 12.39 3.38
N PHE A 90 -3.97 12.84 2.48
CA PHE A 90 -4.67 11.98 1.54
C PHE A 90 -4.27 12.31 0.10
N TYR A 91 -3.96 11.28 -0.66
CA TYR A 91 -3.62 11.37 -2.07
C TYR A 91 -4.62 10.52 -2.86
N SER A 92 -5.08 11.05 -4.00
CA SER A 92 -5.82 10.27 -4.99
C SER A 92 -4.93 10.13 -6.22
N PRO A 93 -4.89 8.94 -6.86
CA PRO A 93 -4.18 8.75 -8.12
C PRO A 93 -4.70 9.69 -9.22
N ARG A 94 -5.93 10.21 -9.09
CA ARG A 94 -6.52 11.17 -10.02
C ARG A 94 -5.82 12.53 -10.05
N TYR A 95 -5.17 12.96 -8.97
CA TYR A 95 -4.46 14.24 -8.95
C TYR A 95 -3.19 14.21 -9.79
N PHE A 96 -2.65 13.02 -10.02
CA PHE A 96 -1.48 12.79 -10.84
C PHE A 96 -1.92 12.57 -12.30
N ASN A 97 -2.26 13.68 -12.96
CA ASN A 97 -2.66 13.71 -14.37
C ASN A 97 -1.44 13.61 -15.29
N PHE A 98 -0.68 12.52 -15.15
CA PHE A 98 0.38 12.18 -16.08
C PHE A 98 -0.21 11.77 -17.43
N SER A 99 0.49 12.10 -18.53
CA SER A 99 0.13 11.59 -19.86
C SER A 99 0.21 10.05 -19.87
N SER A 100 -0.55 9.39 -20.75
CA SER A 100 -0.55 7.91 -20.88
C SER A 100 0.87 7.33 -20.95
N PRO A 101 1.79 7.90 -21.78
CA PRO A 101 3.16 7.39 -21.84
C PRO A 101 3.89 7.50 -20.50
N VAL A 102 3.69 8.57 -19.73
CA VAL A 102 4.34 8.72 -18.43
C VAL A 102 3.78 7.73 -17.42
N LYS A 103 2.46 7.51 -17.37
CA LYS A 103 1.84 6.51 -16.46
C LYS A 103 2.31 5.09 -16.77
N GLU A 104 2.39 4.73 -18.04
CA GLU A 104 2.84 3.42 -18.49
C GLU A 104 4.34 3.19 -18.21
N ASN A 105 5.13 4.26 -18.14
CA ASN A 105 6.58 4.17 -17.96
C ASN A 105 7.10 4.56 -16.57
N ILE A 106 6.26 5.09 -15.68
CA ILE A 106 6.71 5.60 -14.36
C ILE A 106 7.35 4.50 -13.50
N LEU A 107 6.89 3.26 -13.63
CA LEU A 107 7.48 2.11 -12.94
C LEU A 107 8.89 1.78 -13.47
N PHE A 108 9.15 1.97 -14.76
CA PHE A 108 10.49 1.79 -15.33
C PHE A 108 11.46 2.89 -14.92
N LEU A 109 10.96 4.10 -14.65
CA LEU A 109 11.79 5.24 -14.22
C LEU A 109 12.12 5.23 -12.72
N HIS A 110 11.41 4.42 -11.94
CA HIS A 110 11.56 4.35 -10.49
C HIS A 110 12.61 3.31 -10.05
N ALA A 111 12.84 2.28 -10.88
CA ALA A 111 13.78 1.18 -10.64
C ALA A 111 15.26 1.60 -10.66
#